data_AF-A0A9E2PMU1-F1
#
_entry.id   AF-A0A9E2PMU1-F1
#
_cell.length_a   1.000
_cell.length_b   1.000
_cell.length_c   1.000
_cell.angle_alpha   90.00
_cell.angle_beta   90.00
_cell.angle_gamma   90.00
#
_symmetry.space_group_name_H-M   'P 1'
#
loop_
_entity.id
_entity.type
_entity.pdbx_description
1 polymer ?
#
loop_
_entity_poly.entity_id
_entity_poly.type
_entity_poly.pdbx_seq_one_letter_code
_entity_poly.pdbx_strand_id
1 'polypeptide(L)'
;SDARFIEVQREGQSRRYPAEVAFIGHDCDLAVLTVRDPEFYAQAAPMELGNGLPDLNEEVIVLGYPMGGERLSLTKGVVSRIDYQLYTHSQVDSHLVMQVDAAINPGNSGGPVLFKGRVVGVAFQGIPNAQNLGYAIPLPVIRHFLTDIEDGTYDGYPEAGISHLETPNPAMRRQLGLPGNDTGVVISFIDPFGCAGGILQTNDTLLAIDGHAIASDGTVRLDGQTIEYVELLERKQCGEIVAFKVWRNGQALDISVPLANRNDPFAFRYAYERRPEYFILGGLVFAPLSRGLLMAAGRDLNQWRAHHMLYYATFAKVDGLIAGRDQFVVLRNRLAHPVNAYDEPYLNKIVREINSLPIRNMKDLPAAFSHPTNSFHVIRFLDDPNPLILDAAETTRADPVIQRRYNIPEISHIYPAEVRK
;
A
#
# COMPACT_ATOMS: atom_id res chain seq x y z
N SER A 1 -8.73 -7.33 -7.23
CA SER A 1 -9.93 -7.95 -7.81
C SER A 1 -10.78 -8.52 -6.68
N ASP A 2 -12.09 -8.36 -6.70
CA ASP A 2 -13.05 -9.07 -5.83
C ASP A 2 -13.73 -10.24 -6.57
N ALA A 3 -13.15 -10.65 -7.69
CA ALA A 3 -13.66 -11.74 -8.52
C ALA A 3 -13.81 -13.02 -7.70
N ARG A 4 -15.02 -13.57 -7.71
CA ARG A 4 -15.35 -14.85 -7.04
C ARG A 4 -15.12 -16.06 -7.94
N PHE A 5 -14.79 -15.82 -9.21
CA PHE A 5 -14.61 -16.83 -10.24
C PHE A 5 -13.72 -16.26 -11.35
N ILE A 6 -12.74 -17.05 -11.80
CA ILE A 6 -11.79 -16.68 -12.86
C ILE A 6 -11.79 -17.81 -13.90
N GLU A 7 -11.78 -17.43 -15.17
CA GLU A 7 -11.59 -18.35 -16.28
C GLU A 7 -10.47 -17.85 -17.18
N VAL A 8 -9.81 -18.80 -17.84
CA VAL A 8 -8.85 -18.53 -18.91
C VAL A 8 -9.25 -19.28 -20.17
N GLN A 9 -8.90 -18.70 -21.32
CA GLN A 9 -9.19 -19.25 -22.64
C GLN A 9 -7.92 -19.16 -23.49
N ARG A 10 -7.59 -20.24 -24.20
CA ARG A 10 -6.46 -20.24 -25.13
C ARG A 10 -6.87 -19.63 -26.47
N GLU A 11 -5.90 -18.99 -27.11
CA GLU A 11 -6.03 -18.50 -28.48
C GLU A 11 -6.45 -19.66 -29.41
N GLY A 12 -7.39 -19.41 -30.31
CA GLY A 12 -7.89 -20.39 -31.26
C GLY A 12 -8.82 -21.48 -30.68
N GLN A 13 -9.09 -21.49 -29.37
CA GLN A 13 -9.97 -22.46 -28.72
C GLN A 13 -11.24 -21.80 -28.18
N SER A 14 -12.37 -22.51 -28.19
CA SER A 14 -13.63 -22.01 -27.59
C SER A 14 -13.80 -22.42 -26.12
N ARG A 15 -13.10 -23.46 -25.67
CA ARG A 15 -13.20 -23.96 -24.30
C ARG A 15 -12.56 -22.98 -23.33
N ARG A 16 -13.30 -22.67 -22.27
CA ARG A 16 -12.83 -21.92 -21.10
C ARG A 16 -12.49 -22.89 -19.99
N TYR A 17 -11.48 -22.54 -19.21
CA TYR A 17 -11.00 -23.34 -18.10
C TYR A 17 -11.07 -22.50 -16.82
N PRO A 18 -11.69 -23.02 -15.74
CA PRO A 18 -11.60 -22.38 -14.44
C PRO A 18 -10.14 -22.24 -14.01
N ALA A 19 -9.80 -21.07 -13.50
CA ALA A 19 -8.49 -20.75 -12.95
C ALA A 19 -8.59 -20.33 -11.50
N GLU A 20 -7.52 -20.55 -10.75
CA GLU A 20 -7.39 -20.17 -9.35
C GLU A 20 -6.19 -19.23 -9.20
N VAL A 21 -6.29 -18.26 -8.30
CA VAL A 21 -5.16 -17.41 -7.92
C VAL A 21 -4.24 -18.24 -7.03
N ALA A 22 -3.02 -18.49 -7.47
CA ALA A 22 -2.00 -19.17 -6.69
C ALA A 22 -1.25 -18.17 -5.79
N PHE A 23 -0.90 -17.01 -6.34
CA PHE A 23 -0.22 -15.92 -5.64
C PHE A 23 -0.68 -14.57 -6.18
N ILE A 24 -0.63 -13.54 -5.32
CA ILE A 24 -1.02 -12.18 -5.68
C ILE A 24 -0.14 -11.16 -4.96
N GLY A 25 0.44 -10.23 -5.73
CA GLY A 25 1.16 -9.07 -5.23
C GLY A 25 0.39 -7.81 -5.59
N HIS A 26 -0.29 -7.22 -4.61
CA HIS A 26 -1.17 -6.07 -4.83
C HIS A 26 -0.44 -4.73 -4.96
N ASP A 27 0.70 -4.59 -4.29
CA ASP A 27 1.65 -3.49 -4.42
C ASP A 27 2.25 -3.43 -5.84
N CYS A 28 2.67 -4.58 -6.39
CA CYS A 28 3.28 -4.66 -7.71
C CYS A 28 2.35 -5.08 -8.87
N ASP A 29 1.04 -5.17 -8.62
CA ASP A 29 -0.01 -5.55 -9.60
C ASP A 29 0.30 -6.82 -10.42
N LEU A 30 0.79 -7.87 -9.75
CA LEU A 30 1.06 -9.18 -10.35
C LEU A 30 0.25 -10.29 -9.69
N ALA A 31 -0.05 -11.34 -10.46
CA ALA A 31 -0.66 -12.55 -9.95
C ALA A 31 -0.18 -13.78 -10.73
N VAL A 32 -0.04 -14.91 -10.02
CA VAL A 32 0.13 -16.22 -10.64
C VAL A 32 -1.21 -16.93 -10.63
N LEU A 33 -1.64 -17.41 -11.79
CA LEU A 33 -2.85 -18.22 -11.93
C LEU A 33 -2.48 -19.68 -12.19
N THR A 34 -3.28 -20.60 -11.67
CA THR A 34 -3.19 -22.04 -11.95
C THR A 34 -4.50 -22.57 -12.53
N VAL A 35 -4.39 -23.54 -13.45
CA VAL A 35 -5.52 -24.26 -14.03
C VAL A 35 -5.37 -25.72 -13.66
N ARG A 36 -6.38 -26.31 -13.02
CA ARG A 36 -6.29 -27.71 -12.55
C ARG A 36 -6.36 -28.72 -13.69
N ASP A 37 -7.00 -28.35 -14.79
CA ASP A 37 -7.21 -29.22 -15.93
C ASP A 37 -5.92 -29.32 -16.79
N PRO A 38 -5.24 -30.48 -16.85
CA PRO A 38 -3.98 -30.62 -17.59
C PRO A 38 -4.14 -30.42 -19.10
N GLU A 39 -5.35 -30.58 -19.64
CA GLU A 39 -5.64 -30.36 -21.06
C GLU A 39 -5.38 -28.91 -21.47
N PHE A 40 -5.54 -27.95 -20.53
CA PHE A 40 -5.19 -26.55 -20.77
C PHE A 40 -3.74 -26.41 -21.24
N TYR A 41 -2.81 -27.18 -20.65
CA TYR A 41 -1.39 -27.11 -20.96
C TYR A 41 -0.98 -27.99 -22.15
N ALA A 42 -1.88 -28.82 -22.68
CA ALA A 42 -1.56 -29.69 -23.81
C ALA A 42 -1.16 -28.84 -25.04
N GLN A 43 0.07 -29.00 -25.54
CA GLN A 43 0.61 -28.20 -26.66
C GLN A 43 0.86 -26.71 -26.34
N ALA A 44 0.92 -26.32 -25.06
CA ALA A 44 1.38 -25.00 -24.68
C ALA A 44 2.91 -24.99 -24.56
N ALA A 45 3.56 -23.97 -25.13
CA ALA A 45 4.97 -23.68 -24.88
C ALA A 45 5.05 -22.43 -24.00
N PRO A 46 5.70 -22.49 -22.81
CA PRO A 46 5.86 -21.31 -21.98
C PRO A 46 6.76 -20.28 -22.68
N MET A 47 6.49 -19.00 -22.46
CA MET A 47 7.35 -17.94 -22.97
C MET A 47 8.58 -17.79 -22.07
N GLU A 48 9.75 -17.59 -22.68
CA GLU A 48 10.98 -17.37 -21.92
C GLU A 48 11.08 -15.92 -21.44
N LEU A 49 11.48 -15.72 -20.19
CA LEU A 49 11.85 -14.41 -19.68
C LEU A 49 13.16 -13.92 -20.35
N GLY A 50 13.26 -12.61 -20.55
CA GLY A 50 14.48 -11.94 -20.99
C GLY A 50 15.54 -11.89 -19.91
N ASN A 51 16.77 -11.56 -20.31
CA ASN A 51 17.93 -11.48 -19.39
C ASN A 51 18.15 -10.09 -18.80
N GLY A 52 17.41 -9.09 -19.24
CA GLY A 52 17.57 -7.70 -18.82
C GLY A 52 16.53 -6.81 -19.50
N LEU A 53 16.54 -5.54 -19.12
CA LEU A 53 15.68 -4.54 -19.73
C LEU A 53 16.18 -4.17 -21.13
N PRO A 54 15.28 -3.89 -22.08
CA PRO A 54 15.67 -3.23 -23.32
C PRO A 54 16.16 -1.82 -23.03
N ASP A 55 17.11 -1.34 -23.84
CA ASP A 55 17.52 0.06 -23.81
C ASP A 55 16.41 0.97 -24.35
N LEU A 56 16.53 2.26 -24.06
CA LEU A 56 15.65 3.26 -24.68
C LEU A 56 15.72 3.15 -26.21
N ASN A 57 14.58 3.37 -26.86
CA ASN A 57 14.39 3.30 -28.31
C ASN A 57 14.48 1.88 -28.94
N GLU A 58 14.59 0.82 -28.14
CA GLU A 58 14.47 -0.56 -28.63
C GLU A 58 13.00 -0.95 -28.91
N GLU A 59 12.75 -1.67 -30.00
CA GLU A 59 11.41 -2.12 -30.41
C GLU A 59 10.87 -3.20 -29.48
N VAL A 60 9.63 -3.04 -29.03
CA VAL A 60 8.89 -4.00 -28.22
C VAL A 60 7.53 -4.32 -28.84
N ILE A 61 7.03 -5.52 -28.53
CA ILE A 61 5.73 -6.03 -28.98
C ILE A 61 4.86 -6.27 -27.75
N VAL A 62 3.63 -5.76 -27.74
CA VAL A 62 2.64 -6.06 -26.71
C VAL A 62 1.57 -6.98 -27.28
N LEU A 63 1.28 -8.07 -26.58
CA LEU A 63 0.23 -9.02 -26.94
C LEU A 63 -0.91 -8.98 -25.91
N GLY A 64 -2.16 -9.01 -26.35
CA GLY A 64 -3.31 -8.96 -25.44
C GLY A 64 -4.67 -9.11 -26.11
N TYR A 65 -5.74 -9.00 -25.33
CA TYR A 65 -7.13 -9.13 -25.80
C TYR A 65 -7.91 -7.85 -25.45
N PRO A 66 -7.85 -6.80 -26.30
CA PRO A 66 -8.43 -5.50 -25.98
C PRO A 66 -9.95 -5.57 -25.86
N MET A 67 -10.52 -4.72 -25.01
CA MET A 67 -11.97 -4.61 -24.87
C MET A 67 -12.65 -4.37 -26.22
N GLY A 68 -13.71 -5.16 -26.49
CA GLY A 68 -14.48 -5.09 -27.74
C GLY A 68 -14.08 -6.13 -28.80
N GLY A 69 -13.10 -7.00 -28.53
CA GLY A 69 -12.76 -8.14 -29.39
C GLY A 69 -12.39 -9.40 -28.60
N GLU A 70 -12.62 -10.57 -29.19
CA GLU A 70 -12.25 -11.88 -28.62
C GLU A 70 -10.98 -12.47 -29.24
N ARG A 71 -10.35 -11.73 -30.16
CA ARG A 71 -9.15 -12.16 -30.88
C ARG A 71 -7.90 -11.52 -30.30
N LEU A 72 -6.79 -12.24 -30.40
CA LEU A 72 -5.48 -11.74 -30.02
C LEU A 72 -5.14 -10.48 -30.82
N SER A 73 -4.71 -9.44 -30.11
CA SER A 73 -4.19 -8.19 -30.67
C SER A 73 -2.69 -8.11 -30.44
N LEU A 74 -2.01 -7.49 -31.40
CA LEU A 74 -0.58 -7.22 -31.36
C LEU A 74 -0.37 -5.72 -31.62
N THR A 75 0.33 -5.05 -30.72
CA THR A 75 0.79 -3.67 -30.91
C THR A 75 2.31 -3.61 -30.82
N LYS A 76 2.90 -2.72 -31.62
CA LYS A 76 4.35 -2.48 -31.64
C LYS A 76 4.63 -1.06 -31.18
N GLY A 77 5.79 -0.88 -30.57
CA GLY A 77 6.30 0.42 -30.15
C GLY A 77 7.77 0.30 -29.74
N VAL A 78 8.27 1.31 -29.05
CA VAL A 78 9.62 1.36 -28.49
C VAL A 78 9.58 1.67 -26.99
N VAL A 79 10.65 1.28 -26.29
CA VAL A 79 10.87 1.72 -24.91
C VAL A 79 11.16 3.22 -24.92
N SER A 80 10.28 4.00 -24.32
CA SER A 80 10.37 5.47 -24.27
C SER A 80 11.03 5.97 -23.01
N ARG A 81 10.85 5.25 -21.88
CA ARG A 81 11.40 5.61 -20.58
C ARG A 81 11.42 4.40 -19.64
N ILE A 82 12.37 4.37 -18.72
CA ILE A 82 12.33 3.53 -17.53
C ILE A 82 12.35 4.48 -16.33
N ASP A 83 11.39 4.35 -15.44
CA ASP A 83 11.12 5.32 -14.39
C ASP A 83 10.52 4.64 -13.16
N TYR A 84 10.41 5.35 -12.05
CA TYR A 84 9.76 4.88 -10.83
C TYR A 84 8.40 5.58 -10.67
N GLN A 85 7.30 4.83 -10.71
CA GLN A 85 5.96 5.43 -10.77
C GLN A 85 4.96 4.69 -9.90
N LEU A 86 3.92 5.43 -9.49
CA LEU A 86 2.79 4.92 -8.72
C LEU A 86 2.03 3.84 -9.50
N TYR A 87 1.85 2.68 -8.86
CA TYR A 87 1.03 1.59 -9.39
C TYR A 87 -0.45 1.89 -9.10
N THR A 88 -1.22 2.07 -10.17
CA THR A 88 -2.65 2.38 -10.16
C THR A 88 -3.51 1.43 -9.31
N HIS A 89 -3.16 0.14 -9.20
CA HIS A 89 -3.93 -0.83 -8.42
C HIS A 89 -3.79 -0.61 -6.90
N SER A 90 -2.56 -0.39 -6.41
CA SER A 90 -2.30 -0.07 -4.99
C SER A 90 -2.66 1.39 -4.65
N GLN A 91 -2.44 2.30 -5.60
CA GLN A 91 -2.58 3.77 -5.48
C GLN A 91 -1.70 4.41 -4.41
N VAL A 92 -0.75 3.67 -3.87
CA VAL A 92 0.12 4.09 -2.75
C VAL A 92 1.55 3.56 -2.91
N ASP A 93 1.71 2.45 -3.63
CA ASP A 93 3.02 1.87 -3.95
C ASP A 93 3.51 2.37 -5.29
N SER A 94 4.79 2.72 -5.34
CA SER A 94 5.49 3.03 -6.56
C SER A 94 6.55 1.97 -6.75
N HIS A 95 6.77 1.54 -7.99
CA HIS A 95 7.86 0.63 -8.34
C HIS A 95 8.44 1.03 -9.71
N LEU A 96 9.46 0.32 -10.17
CA LEU A 96 9.96 0.48 -11.53
C LEU A 96 8.85 0.23 -12.57
N VAL A 97 8.79 1.09 -13.58
CA VAL A 97 7.88 0.98 -14.72
C VAL A 97 8.64 1.23 -16.02
N MET A 98 8.37 0.40 -17.03
CA MET A 98 8.83 0.62 -18.39
C MET A 98 7.72 1.27 -19.20
N GLN A 99 7.95 2.50 -19.65
CA GLN A 99 7.05 3.23 -20.54
C GLN A 99 7.33 2.85 -21.99
N VAL A 100 6.26 2.55 -22.73
CA VAL A 100 6.30 2.19 -24.15
C VAL A 100 5.33 3.06 -24.93
N ASP A 101 5.61 3.34 -26.20
CA ASP A 101 4.67 4.05 -27.10
C ASP A 101 3.75 3.09 -27.88
N ALA A 102 3.82 1.79 -27.58
CA ALA A 102 2.84 0.81 -28.05
C ALA A 102 1.47 1.08 -27.43
N ALA A 103 0.41 0.98 -28.23
CA ALA A 103 -0.94 1.16 -27.72
C ALA A 103 -1.30 0.05 -26.71
N ILE A 104 -1.57 0.45 -25.46
CA ILE A 104 -2.07 -0.39 -24.38
C ILE A 104 -3.46 0.11 -24.00
N ASN A 105 -4.47 -0.71 -24.29
CA ASN A 105 -5.87 -0.44 -23.97
C ASN A 105 -6.35 -1.43 -22.90
N PRO A 106 -7.45 -1.12 -22.18
CA PRO A 106 -8.11 -2.10 -21.32
C PRO A 106 -8.32 -3.43 -22.06
N GLY A 107 -7.95 -4.53 -21.41
CA GLY A 107 -7.93 -5.89 -21.98
C GLY A 107 -6.56 -6.35 -22.49
N ASN A 108 -5.62 -5.43 -22.79
CA ASN A 108 -4.22 -5.81 -23.00
C ASN A 108 -3.44 -5.96 -21.69
N SER A 109 -3.90 -5.34 -20.61
CA SER A 109 -3.29 -5.46 -19.28
C SER A 109 -3.22 -6.92 -18.82
N GLY A 110 -2.07 -7.32 -18.27
CA GLY A 110 -1.75 -8.72 -17.95
C GLY A 110 -1.12 -9.50 -19.11
N GLY A 111 -1.16 -8.98 -20.33
CA GLY A 111 -0.49 -9.57 -21.50
C GLY A 111 1.02 -9.31 -21.52
N PRO A 112 1.83 -10.13 -22.21
CA PRO A 112 3.27 -9.99 -22.21
C PRO A 112 3.75 -8.84 -23.12
N VAL A 113 4.82 -8.17 -22.69
CA VAL A 113 5.64 -7.28 -23.51
C VAL A 113 6.92 -8.00 -23.90
N LEU A 114 7.20 -8.06 -25.21
CA LEU A 114 8.27 -8.87 -25.79
C LEU A 114 9.36 -8.01 -26.41
N PHE A 115 10.61 -8.42 -26.21
CA PHE A 115 11.79 -7.92 -26.89
C PHE A 115 12.61 -9.11 -27.39
N LYS A 116 12.93 -9.14 -28.69
CA LYS A 116 13.67 -10.24 -29.33
C LYS A 116 13.07 -11.62 -29.02
N GLY A 117 11.73 -11.71 -28.96
CA GLY A 117 10.98 -12.94 -28.71
C GLY A 117 10.90 -13.40 -27.25
N ARG A 118 11.45 -12.63 -26.30
CA ARG A 118 11.44 -12.93 -24.87
C ARG A 118 10.59 -11.93 -24.10
N VAL A 119 9.98 -12.37 -23.00
CA VAL A 119 9.18 -11.50 -22.12
C VAL A 119 10.10 -10.54 -21.37
N VAL A 120 9.90 -9.24 -21.56
CA VAL A 120 10.60 -8.17 -20.85
C VAL A 120 9.71 -7.35 -19.92
N GLY A 121 8.40 -7.61 -19.96
CA GLY A 121 7.45 -7.02 -19.02
C GLY A 121 6.05 -7.60 -19.14
N VAL A 122 5.16 -7.15 -18.26
CA VAL A 122 3.71 -7.39 -18.31
C VAL A 122 3.03 -6.06 -18.57
N ALA A 123 2.19 -5.99 -19.61
CA ALA A 123 1.45 -4.80 -19.95
C ALA A 123 0.57 -4.38 -18.77
N PHE A 124 0.63 -3.11 -18.42
CA PHE A 124 -0.02 -2.55 -17.25
C PHE A 124 -0.74 -1.26 -17.64
N GLN A 125 -1.92 -1.05 -17.06
CA GLN A 125 -2.64 0.19 -17.28
C GLN A 125 -2.08 1.25 -16.33
N GLY A 126 -1.23 2.12 -16.86
CA GLY A 126 -0.64 3.21 -16.08
C GLY A 126 -1.62 4.32 -15.70
N ILE A 127 -1.09 5.54 -15.62
CA ILE A 127 -1.76 6.67 -14.99
C ILE A 127 -3.09 7.01 -15.69
N PRO A 128 -4.22 7.06 -14.96
CA PRO A 128 -5.49 7.56 -15.49
C PRO A 128 -5.31 8.95 -16.09
N ASN A 129 -5.73 9.15 -17.34
CA ASN A 129 -5.64 10.39 -18.13
C ASN A 129 -4.34 10.63 -18.92
N ALA A 130 -3.36 9.72 -18.89
CA ALA A 130 -2.26 9.74 -19.84
C ALA A 130 -2.71 9.16 -21.20
N GLN A 131 -3.07 10.03 -22.15
CA GLN A 131 -3.39 9.57 -23.52
C GLN A 131 -2.10 9.18 -24.26
N ASN A 132 -2.15 8.07 -25.00
CA ASN A 132 -1.04 7.56 -25.81
C ASN A 132 0.24 7.15 -25.05
N LEU A 133 0.15 6.86 -23.75
CA LEU A 133 1.25 6.27 -22.97
C LEU A 133 0.91 4.84 -22.58
N GLY A 134 1.72 3.89 -23.03
CA GLY A 134 1.70 2.51 -22.56
C GLY A 134 2.70 2.32 -21.42
N TYR A 135 2.36 1.47 -20.46
CA TYR A 135 3.24 1.11 -19.36
C TYR A 135 3.32 -0.41 -19.23
N ALA A 136 4.45 -0.88 -18.73
CA ALA A 136 4.68 -2.28 -18.47
C ALA A 136 5.42 -2.46 -17.16
N ILE A 137 5.01 -3.47 -16.40
CA ILE A 137 5.70 -3.98 -15.22
C ILE A 137 6.96 -4.68 -15.72
N PRO A 138 8.16 -4.16 -15.40
CA PRO A 138 9.40 -4.59 -16.04
C PRO A 138 9.96 -5.87 -15.40
N LEU A 139 10.89 -6.54 -16.10
CA LEU A 139 11.51 -7.79 -15.64
C LEU A 139 12.02 -7.79 -14.19
N PRO A 140 12.67 -6.73 -13.66
CA PRO A 140 13.10 -6.71 -12.26
C PRO A 140 11.95 -6.90 -11.28
N VAL A 141 10.81 -6.24 -11.52
CA VAL A 141 9.61 -6.36 -10.68
C VAL A 141 9.02 -7.78 -10.80
N ILE A 142 8.94 -8.32 -12.02
CA ILE A 142 8.49 -9.70 -12.26
C ILE A 142 9.39 -10.71 -11.53
N ARG A 143 10.72 -10.53 -11.62
CA ARG A 143 11.69 -11.44 -10.99
C ARG A 143 11.66 -11.35 -9.48
N HIS A 144 11.51 -10.14 -8.92
CA HIS A 144 11.31 -9.96 -7.49
C HIS A 144 10.10 -10.76 -7.03
N PHE A 145 8.93 -10.51 -7.62
CA PHE A 145 7.70 -11.21 -7.28
C PHE A 145 7.82 -12.74 -7.41
N LEU A 146 8.42 -13.24 -8.49
CA LEU A 146 8.59 -14.68 -8.69
C LEU A 146 9.58 -15.32 -7.71
N THR A 147 10.63 -14.60 -7.31
CA THR A 147 11.63 -15.07 -6.33
C THR A 147 11.03 -15.11 -4.93
N ASP A 148 10.28 -14.06 -4.57
CA ASP A 148 9.60 -13.93 -3.27
C ASP A 148 8.68 -15.13 -3.01
N ILE A 149 7.84 -15.48 -4.00
CA ILE A 149 6.87 -16.59 -3.86
C ILE A 149 7.46 -18.00 -3.95
N GLU A 150 8.77 -18.18 -4.12
CA GLU A 150 9.39 -19.51 -4.25
C GLU A 150 9.20 -20.36 -2.98
N ASP A 151 9.12 -19.71 -1.81
CA ASP A 151 8.91 -20.38 -0.53
C ASP A 151 7.43 -20.65 -0.20
N GLY A 152 6.52 -20.21 -1.07
CA GLY A 152 5.08 -20.34 -0.92
C GLY A 152 4.40 -19.17 -0.20
N THR A 153 5.10 -18.08 0.08
CA THR A 153 4.56 -16.84 0.67
C THR A 153 4.95 -15.64 -0.18
N TYR A 154 4.09 -14.62 -0.25
CA TYR A 154 4.47 -13.34 -0.82
C TYR A 154 4.76 -12.37 0.33
N ASP A 155 6.04 -12.03 0.55
CA ASP A 155 6.45 -11.12 1.61
C ASP A 155 6.38 -9.64 1.17
N GLY A 156 6.34 -9.38 -0.13
CA GLY A 156 6.24 -8.03 -0.71
C GLY A 156 7.58 -7.31 -0.83
N TYR A 157 7.51 -6.01 -1.08
CA TYR A 157 8.72 -5.18 -1.19
C TYR A 157 9.24 -4.73 0.17
N PRO A 158 10.57 -4.74 0.39
CA PRO A 158 11.14 -4.20 1.61
C PRO A 158 11.03 -2.67 1.67
N GLU A 159 10.76 -2.12 2.85
CA GLU A 159 10.58 -0.67 3.04
C GLU A 159 11.53 -0.12 4.09
N ALA A 160 12.46 0.74 3.67
CA ALA A 160 13.35 1.45 4.61
C ALA A 160 12.61 2.50 5.46
N GLY A 161 11.48 3.03 4.97
CA GLY A 161 10.73 4.08 5.66
C GLY A 161 11.39 5.47 5.57
N ILE A 162 12.20 5.73 4.54
CA ILE A 162 12.91 7.00 4.38
C ILE A 162 12.07 7.97 3.56
N SER A 163 11.77 9.13 4.12
CA SER A 163 11.42 10.33 3.34
C SER A 163 12.62 11.25 3.28
N HIS A 164 12.83 11.89 2.12
CA HIS A 164 14.03 12.69 1.90
C HIS A 164 13.72 14.08 1.34
N LEU A 165 14.72 14.96 1.43
CA LEU A 165 14.81 16.23 0.74
C LEU A 165 16.03 16.19 -0.17
N GLU A 166 15.82 16.56 -1.43
CA GLU A 166 16.90 16.77 -2.38
C GLU A 166 17.83 17.90 -1.92
N THR A 167 19.09 17.86 -2.37
CA THR A 167 20.12 18.84 -2.03
C THR A 167 20.68 19.60 -3.24
N PRO A 168 19.88 20.09 -4.21
CA PRO A 168 20.41 20.69 -5.44
C PRO A 168 21.20 21.99 -5.17
N ASN A 169 20.88 22.69 -4.09
CA ASN A 169 21.50 23.96 -3.72
C ASN A 169 22.90 23.77 -3.09
N PRO A 170 23.99 24.30 -3.68
CA PRO A 170 25.33 24.20 -3.10
C PRO A 170 25.48 24.83 -1.71
N ALA A 171 24.72 25.88 -1.38
CA ALA A 171 24.73 26.47 -0.05
C ALA A 171 24.17 25.52 1.02
N MET A 172 23.11 24.76 0.68
CA MET A 172 22.58 23.71 1.55
C MET A 172 23.63 22.64 1.82
N ARG A 173 24.32 22.14 0.77
CA ARG A 173 25.38 21.13 0.92
C ARG A 173 26.55 21.62 1.79
N ARG A 174 26.96 22.89 1.62
CA ARG A 174 27.97 23.51 2.49
C ARG A 174 27.51 23.64 3.94
N GLN A 175 26.24 24.00 4.17
CA GLN A 175 25.68 24.10 5.52
C GLN A 175 25.60 22.74 6.23
N LEU A 176 25.33 21.66 5.47
CA LEU A 176 25.39 20.28 5.96
C LEU A 176 26.83 19.80 6.24
N GLY A 177 27.84 20.57 5.81
CA GLY A 177 29.25 20.24 5.98
C GLY A 177 29.72 19.08 5.10
N LEU A 178 29.03 18.78 4.00
CA LEU A 178 29.43 17.71 3.08
C LEU A 178 30.82 17.99 2.50
N PRO A 179 31.73 17.00 2.46
CA PRO A 179 33.08 17.21 1.95
C PRO A 179 33.09 17.36 0.43
N GLY A 180 33.85 18.36 -0.06
CA GLY A 180 34.11 18.52 -1.49
C GLY A 180 32.86 18.72 -2.35
N ASN A 181 32.67 17.81 -3.32
CA ASN A 181 31.54 17.78 -4.24
C ASN A 181 30.58 16.61 -3.96
N ASP A 182 30.66 16.00 -2.77
CA ASP A 182 29.76 14.90 -2.40
C ASP A 182 28.30 15.34 -2.52
N THR A 183 27.49 14.43 -3.05
CA THR A 183 26.05 14.59 -3.22
C THR A 183 25.29 13.52 -2.45
N GLY A 184 23.99 13.74 -2.30
CA GLY A 184 23.09 12.84 -1.62
C GLY A 184 21.79 13.56 -1.29
N VAL A 185 20.94 12.89 -0.52
CA VAL A 185 19.66 13.44 -0.06
C VAL A 185 19.61 13.50 1.45
N VAL A 186 18.96 14.50 2.02
CA VAL A 186 18.81 14.61 3.48
C VAL A 186 17.56 13.86 3.89
N ILE A 187 17.70 12.97 4.87
CA ILE A 187 16.57 12.26 5.47
C ILE A 187 15.73 13.29 6.25
N SER A 188 14.51 13.54 5.79
CA SER A 188 13.57 14.48 6.42
C SER A 188 12.66 13.81 7.44
N PHE A 189 12.38 12.52 7.25
CA PHE A 189 11.60 11.70 8.16
C PHE A 189 11.99 10.24 8.02
N ILE A 190 12.07 9.54 9.14
CA ILE A 190 12.20 8.08 9.19
C ILE A 190 10.91 7.53 9.80
N ASP A 191 10.23 6.68 9.04
CA ASP A 191 9.08 5.97 9.55
C ASP A 191 9.52 4.96 10.62
N PRO A 192 8.96 5.02 11.84
CA PRO A 192 9.34 4.10 12.91
C PRO A 192 9.01 2.64 12.63
N PHE A 193 8.17 2.34 11.62
CA PHE A 193 7.83 0.98 11.20
C PHE A 193 8.61 0.50 9.97
N GLY A 194 9.36 1.39 9.30
CA GLY A 194 10.31 0.98 8.25
C GLY A 194 11.53 0.30 8.85
N CYS A 195 12.23 -0.51 8.07
CA CYS A 195 13.36 -1.30 8.59
C CYS A 195 14.56 -0.43 9.02
N ALA A 196 14.66 0.82 8.55
CA ALA A 196 15.66 1.78 9.02
C ALA A 196 15.23 2.56 10.29
N GLY A 197 14.01 2.32 10.79
CA GLY A 197 13.45 2.91 11.99
C GLY A 197 14.34 2.68 13.22
N GLY A 198 14.72 3.75 13.90
CA GLY A 198 15.62 3.68 15.06
C GLY A 198 17.09 3.38 14.75
N ILE A 199 17.45 3.20 13.46
CA ILE A 199 18.82 2.94 13.01
C ILE A 199 19.38 4.17 12.27
N LEU A 200 18.67 4.62 11.23
CA LEU A 200 18.92 5.89 10.57
C LEU A 200 18.23 7.04 11.33
N GLN A 201 18.67 8.26 11.08
CA GLN A 201 18.22 9.44 11.82
C GLN A 201 17.77 10.54 10.86
N THR A 202 16.75 11.29 11.26
CA THR A 202 16.41 12.56 10.62
C THR A 202 17.64 13.47 10.60
N ASN A 203 17.85 14.17 9.48
CA ASN A 203 19.01 15.00 9.14
C ASN A 203 20.30 14.26 8.78
N ASP A 204 20.32 12.93 8.74
CA ASP A 204 21.39 12.22 8.02
C ASP A 204 21.35 12.62 6.53
N THR A 205 22.50 12.84 5.92
CA THR A 205 22.56 12.86 4.45
C THR A 205 22.89 11.46 3.94
N LEU A 206 21.97 10.84 3.22
CA LEU A 206 22.22 9.58 2.55
C LEU A 206 23.11 9.80 1.32
N LEU A 207 24.31 9.23 1.34
CA LEU A 207 25.34 9.42 0.32
C LEU A 207 25.44 8.24 -0.65
N ALA A 208 25.22 7.02 -0.18
CA ALA A 208 25.26 5.82 -1.02
C ALA A 208 24.43 4.68 -0.44
N ILE A 209 23.99 3.77 -1.32
CA ILE A 209 23.40 2.48 -0.99
C ILE A 209 24.20 1.40 -1.71
N ASP A 210 24.70 0.39 -0.99
CA ASP A 210 25.49 -0.73 -1.53
C ASP A 210 26.62 -0.26 -2.47
N GLY A 211 27.31 0.81 -2.06
CA GLY A 211 28.41 1.40 -2.83
C GLY A 211 27.99 2.27 -4.02
N HIS A 212 26.71 2.34 -4.36
CA HIS A 212 26.21 3.23 -5.41
C HIS A 212 25.98 4.63 -4.84
N ALA A 213 26.74 5.62 -5.35
CA ALA A 213 26.62 7.01 -4.94
C ALA A 213 25.26 7.60 -5.36
N ILE A 214 24.62 8.32 -4.43
CA ILE A 214 23.34 8.97 -4.64
C ILE A 214 23.57 10.43 -5.05
N ALA A 215 22.89 10.85 -6.11
CA ALA A 215 22.94 12.22 -6.61
C ALA A 215 22.13 13.17 -5.71
N SER A 216 22.27 14.48 -5.95
CA SER A 216 21.58 15.49 -5.14
C SER A 216 20.07 15.49 -5.33
N ASP A 217 19.57 14.89 -6.40
CA ASP A 217 18.15 14.76 -6.76
C ASP A 217 17.57 13.38 -6.38
N GLY A 218 18.29 12.57 -5.61
CA GLY A 218 17.81 11.23 -5.22
C GLY A 218 18.02 10.15 -6.29
N THR A 219 18.65 10.46 -7.41
CA THR A 219 18.89 9.47 -8.45
C THR A 219 20.20 8.70 -8.26
N VAL A 220 20.27 7.54 -8.91
CA VAL A 220 21.45 6.70 -9.01
C VAL A 220 21.62 6.18 -10.44
N ARG A 221 22.86 5.81 -10.78
CA ARG A 221 23.20 5.14 -12.03
C ARG A 221 23.14 3.63 -11.85
N LEU A 222 22.11 2.98 -12.40
CA LEU A 222 21.94 1.53 -12.38
C LEU A 222 21.62 1.02 -13.79
N ASP A 223 22.20 -0.10 -14.21
CA ASP A 223 21.91 -0.76 -15.50
C ASP A 223 21.88 0.19 -16.73
N GLY A 224 22.76 1.20 -16.78
CA GLY A 224 22.75 2.19 -17.88
C GLY A 224 21.61 3.24 -17.83
N GLN A 225 20.65 3.14 -16.90
CA GLN A 225 19.57 4.11 -16.65
C GLN A 225 19.69 4.94 -15.34
N THR A 226 19.27 6.21 -15.39
CA THR A 226 19.29 7.12 -14.23
C THR A 226 17.91 7.03 -13.61
N ILE A 227 17.85 6.51 -12.39
CA ILE A 227 16.60 6.13 -11.72
C ILE A 227 16.66 6.50 -10.24
N GLU A 228 15.52 6.52 -9.58
CA GLU A 228 15.43 6.74 -8.13
C GLU A 228 16.27 5.70 -7.35
N TYR A 229 16.97 6.14 -6.31
CA TYR A 229 17.82 5.24 -5.50
C TYR A 229 17.02 4.10 -4.85
N VAL A 230 15.71 4.28 -4.67
CA VAL A 230 14.81 3.29 -4.03
C VAL A 230 14.83 1.97 -4.78
N GLU A 231 15.08 1.98 -6.10
CA GLU A 231 15.26 0.75 -6.88
C GLU A 231 16.37 -0.16 -6.33
N LEU A 232 17.43 0.40 -5.73
CA LEU A 232 18.50 -0.42 -5.13
C LEU A 232 18.00 -1.25 -3.94
N LEU A 233 16.98 -0.76 -3.23
CA LEU A 233 16.32 -1.48 -2.15
C LEU A 233 15.37 -2.54 -2.72
N GLU A 234 14.60 -2.18 -3.76
CA GLU A 234 13.62 -3.05 -4.41
C GLU A 234 14.23 -4.20 -5.22
N ARG A 235 15.53 -4.14 -5.52
CA ARG A 235 16.25 -5.27 -6.13
C ARG A 235 16.53 -6.41 -5.14
N LYS A 236 16.27 -6.20 -3.85
CA LYS A 236 16.52 -7.16 -2.77
C LYS A 236 15.22 -7.71 -2.22
N GLN A 237 15.28 -8.92 -1.70
CA GLN A 237 14.21 -9.58 -0.95
C GLN A 237 14.20 -9.16 0.52
N CYS A 238 13.07 -9.38 1.18
CA CYS A 238 12.98 -9.32 2.64
C CYS A 238 13.99 -10.30 3.27
N GLY A 239 14.65 -9.88 4.36
CA GLY A 239 15.71 -10.62 5.04
C GLY A 239 17.13 -10.34 4.52
N GLU A 240 17.30 -9.78 3.32
CA GLU A 240 18.62 -9.36 2.83
C GLU A 240 19.14 -8.12 3.57
N ILE A 241 20.46 -7.92 3.57
CA ILE A 241 21.09 -6.75 4.19
C ILE A 241 21.36 -5.68 3.12
N VAL A 242 21.06 -4.44 3.45
CA VAL A 242 21.47 -3.25 2.69
C VAL A 242 22.48 -2.44 3.50
N ALA A 243 23.50 -1.91 2.82
CA ALA A 243 24.49 -1.00 3.40
C ALA A 243 24.21 0.45 2.98
N PHE A 244 23.86 1.29 3.95
CA PHE A 244 23.74 2.73 3.78
C PHE A 244 25.04 3.41 4.16
N LYS A 245 25.53 4.31 3.31
CA LYS A 245 26.55 5.29 3.69
C LYS A 245 25.87 6.63 3.97
N VAL A 246 25.99 7.13 5.18
CA VAL A 246 25.37 8.39 5.60
C VAL A 246 26.39 9.39 6.13
N TRP A 247 26.11 10.68 5.94
CA TRP A 247 26.81 11.76 6.61
C TRP A 247 26.03 12.19 7.85
N ARG A 248 26.63 12.06 9.03
CA ARG A 248 26.04 12.42 10.31
C ARG A 248 27.05 13.20 11.13
N ASN A 249 26.68 14.40 11.59
CA ASN A 249 27.50 15.24 12.47
C ASN A 249 28.95 15.44 11.99
N GLY A 250 29.16 15.64 10.69
CA GLY A 250 30.49 15.89 10.13
C GLY A 250 31.32 14.62 9.86
N GLN A 251 30.74 13.43 9.96
CA GLN A 251 31.42 12.16 9.74
C GLN A 251 30.61 11.25 8.81
N ALA A 252 31.30 10.49 7.97
CA ALA A 252 30.69 9.43 7.17
C ALA A 252 30.58 8.14 8.01
N LEU A 253 29.41 7.51 7.98
CA LEU A 253 29.10 6.26 8.67
C LEU A 253 28.58 5.24 7.67
N ASP A 254 29.06 4.00 7.76
CA ASP A 254 28.50 2.85 7.06
C ASP A 254 27.58 2.09 8.02
N ILE A 255 26.33 1.90 7.62
CA ILE A 255 25.26 1.35 8.45
C ILE A 255 24.56 0.24 7.67
N SER A 256 24.61 -0.99 8.19
CA SER A 256 23.92 -2.13 7.62
C SER A 256 22.55 -2.34 8.26
N VAL A 257 21.52 -2.53 7.45
CA VAL A 257 20.14 -2.73 7.89
C VAL A 257 19.59 -4.00 7.24
N PRO A 258 19.03 -4.95 8.01
CA PRO A 258 18.25 -6.04 7.43
C PRO A 258 16.95 -5.47 6.85
N LEU A 259 16.70 -5.73 5.59
CA LEU A 259 15.49 -5.32 4.89
C LEU A 259 14.32 -6.17 5.35
N ALA A 260 13.17 -5.53 5.50
CA ALA A 260 11.91 -6.17 5.80
C ALA A 260 10.79 -5.36 5.18
N ASN A 261 9.69 -6.02 4.83
CA ASN A 261 8.46 -5.33 4.53
C ASN A 261 7.92 -4.68 5.81
N ARG A 262 7.26 -3.55 5.64
CA ARG A 262 6.74 -2.71 6.69
C ARG A 262 5.52 -3.36 7.34
N ASN A 263 5.66 -3.73 8.61
CA ASN A 263 4.52 -4.10 9.47
C ASN A 263 3.95 -2.86 10.18
N ASP A 264 3.41 -1.92 9.39
CA ASP A 264 2.88 -0.65 9.91
C ASP A 264 1.36 -0.68 10.03
N PRO A 265 0.80 -0.69 11.25
CA PRO A 265 -0.63 -0.74 11.45
C PRO A 265 -1.33 0.61 11.18
N PHE A 266 -0.56 1.67 10.92
CA PHE A 266 -1.04 2.99 10.51
C PHE A 266 -0.74 3.29 9.04
N ALA A 267 -0.38 2.28 8.24
CA ALA A 267 -0.14 2.45 6.81
C ALA A 267 -1.44 2.87 6.13
N PHE A 268 -1.38 3.93 5.32
CA PHE A 268 -2.54 4.40 4.58
C PHE A 268 -2.77 3.56 3.31
N ARG A 269 -3.03 2.26 3.48
CA ARG A 269 -3.20 1.28 2.40
C ARG A 269 -4.55 0.57 2.47
N TYR A 270 -4.91 -0.15 1.40
CA TYR A 270 -6.05 -1.06 1.44
C TYR A 270 -5.66 -2.36 2.15
N ALA A 271 -6.56 -2.88 2.98
CA ALA A 271 -6.48 -4.24 3.49
C ALA A 271 -7.19 -5.16 2.49
N TYR A 272 -6.42 -5.79 1.61
CA TYR A 272 -6.95 -6.73 0.62
C TYR A 272 -7.36 -8.05 1.27
N GLU A 273 -8.36 -8.73 0.69
CA GLU A 273 -8.84 -10.06 1.09
C GLU A 273 -9.27 -10.19 2.57
N ARG A 274 -9.37 -9.07 3.27
CA ARG A 274 -9.78 -8.98 4.67
C ARG A 274 -11.12 -8.29 4.76
N ARG A 275 -12.07 -8.95 5.42
CA ARG A 275 -13.33 -8.32 5.80
C ARG A 275 -13.02 -7.15 6.76
N PRO A 276 -13.59 -5.96 6.57
CA PRO A 276 -13.36 -4.81 7.45
C PRO A 276 -13.75 -5.10 8.90
N GLU A 277 -12.98 -4.56 9.85
CA GLU A 277 -13.33 -4.62 11.27
C GLU A 277 -14.43 -3.61 11.60
N TYR A 278 -15.35 -4.00 12.48
CA TYR A 278 -16.34 -3.10 13.05
C TYR A 278 -16.82 -3.56 14.42
N PHE A 279 -17.35 -2.61 15.21
CA PHE A 279 -18.02 -2.88 16.47
C PHE A 279 -19.24 -1.96 16.59
N ILE A 280 -20.39 -2.49 17.03
CA ILE A 280 -21.64 -1.76 17.15
C ILE A 280 -22.15 -1.85 18.57
N LEU A 281 -22.47 -0.70 19.17
CA LEU A 281 -23.11 -0.61 20.48
C LEU A 281 -24.05 0.59 20.51
N GLY A 282 -25.31 0.39 20.92
CA GLY A 282 -26.33 1.43 20.95
C GLY A 282 -26.58 2.05 19.58
N GLY A 283 -26.27 1.33 18.49
CA GLY A 283 -26.30 1.83 17.11
C GLY A 283 -25.10 2.68 16.70
N LEU A 284 -24.15 2.98 17.59
CA LEU A 284 -22.87 3.61 17.23
C LEU A 284 -21.99 2.59 16.50
N VAL A 285 -21.43 2.96 15.34
CA VAL A 285 -20.59 2.07 14.53
C VAL A 285 -19.14 2.53 14.59
N PHE A 286 -18.30 1.72 15.21
CA PHE A 286 -16.85 1.93 15.30
C PHE A 286 -16.11 1.12 14.24
N ALA A 287 -15.06 1.70 13.66
CA ALA A 287 -14.20 1.04 12.69
C ALA A 287 -12.77 1.60 12.76
N PRO A 288 -11.75 0.83 12.36
CA PRO A 288 -10.39 1.35 12.26
C PRO A 288 -10.29 2.39 11.14
N LEU A 289 -9.56 3.48 11.40
CA LEU A 289 -9.16 4.43 10.37
C LEU A 289 -8.28 3.70 9.35
N SER A 290 -8.76 3.62 8.12
CA SER A 290 -8.07 2.96 7.01
C SER A 290 -8.30 3.74 5.73
N ARG A 291 -7.49 3.45 4.70
CA ARG A 291 -7.72 3.98 3.36
C ARG A 291 -9.10 3.60 2.83
N GLY A 292 -9.50 2.33 3.02
CA GLY A 292 -10.83 1.85 2.63
C GLY A 292 -11.95 2.65 3.28
N LEU A 293 -11.84 2.95 4.58
CA LEU A 293 -12.81 3.78 5.30
C LEU A 293 -12.89 5.20 4.72
N LEU A 294 -11.73 5.83 4.48
CA LEU A 294 -11.65 7.19 3.96
C LEU A 294 -12.17 7.30 2.52
N MET A 295 -11.86 6.32 1.67
CA MET A 295 -12.35 6.27 0.29
C MET A 295 -13.86 6.00 0.23
N ALA A 296 -14.38 5.11 1.09
CA ALA A 296 -15.82 4.89 1.24
C ALA A 296 -16.55 6.15 1.76
N ALA A 297 -15.85 7.00 2.51
CA ALA A 297 -16.34 8.31 2.92
C ALA A 297 -16.27 9.38 1.80
N GLY A 298 -15.82 9.05 0.58
CA GLY A 298 -15.38 9.99 -0.47
C GLY A 298 -16.30 11.16 -0.89
N ARG A 299 -17.58 11.20 -0.49
CA ARG A 299 -18.44 12.40 -0.65
C ARG A 299 -18.40 13.34 0.57
N ASP A 300 -18.01 12.84 1.73
CA ASP A 300 -17.88 13.54 3.00
C ASP A 300 -16.47 14.15 3.20
N LEU A 301 -15.47 13.80 2.40
CA LEU A 301 -14.10 14.36 2.52
C LEU A 301 -14.04 15.88 2.28
N ASN A 302 -15.02 16.45 1.56
CA ASN A 302 -15.20 17.89 1.41
C ASN A 302 -15.97 18.53 2.60
N GLN A 303 -16.44 17.74 3.56
CA GLN A 303 -16.98 18.24 4.82
C GLN A 303 -15.84 18.36 5.83
N TRP A 304 -15.79 19.49 6.53
CA TRP A 304 -14.76 19.81 7.53
C TRP A 304 -14.53 18.69 8.58
N ARG A 305 -15.56 17.88 8.87
CA ARG A 305 -15.47 16.76 9.84
C ARG A 305 -14.58 15.62 9.37
N ALA A 306 -14.45 15.40 8.06
CA ALA A 306 -13.63 14.32 7.52
C ALA A 306 -12.14 14.70 7.36
N HIS A 307 -11.82 16.00 7.46
CA HIS A 307 -10.44 16.50 7.42
C HIS A 307 -9.61 15.98 8.61
N HIS A 308 -10.24 15.73 9.77
CA HIS A 308 -9.55 15.19 10.94
C HIS A 308 -9.05 13.78 10.66
N MET A 309 -9.89 12.89 10.14
CA MET A 309 -9.48 11.53 9.77
C MET A 309 -8.33 11.55 8.75
N LEU A 310 -8.39 12.45 7.76
CA LEU A 310 -7.32 12.60 6.78
C LEU A 310 -6.01 13.10 7.43
N TYR A 311 -6.10 14.06 8.34
CA TYR A 311 -4.93 14.56 9.07
C TYR A 311 -4.25 13.43 9.86
N TYR A 312 -5.01 12.63 10.63
CA TYR A 312 -4.42 11.51 11.38
C TYR A 312 -3.89 10.41 10.46
N ALA A 313 -4.54 10.14 9.32
CA ALA A 313 -4.06 9.16 8.36
C ALA A 313 -2.71 9.57 7.73
N THR A 314 -2.47 10.89 7.58
CA THR A 314 -1.29 11.42 6.87
C THR A 314 -0.16 11.85 7.80
N PHE A 315 -0.47 12.54 8.90
CA PHE A 315 0.50 13.27 9.72
C PHE A 315 0.70 12.70 11.13
N ALA A 316 -0.12 11.75 11.58
CA ALA A 316 -0.04 11.25 12.95
C ALA A 316 1.34 10.66 13.32
N LYS A 317 2.07 10.08 12.37
CA LYS A 317 3.42 9.56 12.63
C LYS A 317 4.43 10.68 12.83
N VAL A 318 4.39 11.68 11.95
CA VAL A 318 5.27 12.85 11.98
C VAL A 318 5.08 13.62 13.29
N ASP A 319 3.83 13.78 13.71
CA ASP A 319 3.48 14.53 14.93
C ASP A 319 3.50 13.68 16.21
N GLY A 320 3.92 12.40 16.13
CA GLY A 320 4.02 11.51 17.28
C GLY A 320 2.68 11.08 17.90
N LEU A 321 1.56 11.29 17.20
CA LEU A 321 0.20 11.00 17.68
C LEU A 321 -0.15 9.50 17.70
N ILE A 322 0.72 8.65 17.15
CA ILE A 322 0.61 7.19 17.21
C ILE A 322 1.06 6.60 18.56
N ALA A 323 1.71 7.38 19.42
CA ALA A 323 2.27 6.89 20.67
C ALA A 323 1.19 6.23 21.56
N GLY A 324 1.48 5.01 22.01
CA GLY A 324 0.55 4.25 22.85
C GLY A 324 -0.69 3.71 22.11
N ARG A 325 -0.69 3.70 20.77
CA ARG A 325 -1.77 3.16 19.95
C ARG A 325 -1.26 2.05 19.04
N ASP A 326 -2.17 1.19 18.64
CA ASP A 326 -1.92 0.19 17.59
C ASP A 326 -2.84 0.42 16.38
N GLN A 327 -3.97 1.12 16.55
CA GLN A 327 -4.87 1.58 15.49
C GLN A 327 -5.54 2.89 15.93
N PHE A 328 -6.03 3.69 14.98
CA PHE A 328 -7.00 4.74 15.29
C PHE A 328 -8.41 4.18 15.14
N VAL A 329 -9.20 4.19 16.21
CA VAL A 329 -10.62 3.78 16.17
C VAL A 329 -11.49 4.99 15.93
N VAL A 330 -12.34 4.94 14.92
CA VAL A 330 -13.23 6.04 14.52
C VAL A 330 -14.67 5.68 14.85
N LEU A 331 -15.42 6.61 15.45
CA LEU A 331 -16.88 6.55 15.44
C LEU A 331 -17.37 6.98 14.06
N ARG A 332 -17.57 6.02 13.14
CA ARG A 332 -17.80 6.33 11.72
C ARG A 332 -19.26 6.68 11.44
N ASN A 333 -20.19 5.89 11.96
CA ASN A 333 -21.58 5.93 11.53
C ASN A 333 -22.52 5.70 12.72
N ARG A 334 -23.81 5.93 12.46
CA ARG A 334 -24.90 5.71 13.41
C ARG A 334 -26.09 5.03 12.75
N LEU A 335 -26.58 4.01 13.44
CA LEU A 335 -27.87 3.39 13.21
C LEU A 335 -28.89 4.03 14.14
N ALA A 336 -29.70 4.93 13.58
CA ALA A 336 -30.55 5.83 14.37
C ALA A 336 -31.51 5.08 15.30
N HIS A 337 -31.47 5.47 16.59
CA HIS A 337 -32.33 4.94 17.65
C HIS A 337 -32.50 6.01 18.73
N PRO A 338 -33.63 6.06 19.48
CA PRO A 338 -33.80 7.06 20.54
C PRO A 338 -32.64 7.16 21.55
N VAL A 339 -31.96 6.04 21.83
CA VAL A 339 -30.81 5.99 22.75
C VAL A 339 -29.60 6.81 22.26
N ASN A 340 -29.49 7.08 20.95
CA ASN A 340 -28.34 7.75 20.32
C ASN A 340 -28.71 9.08 19.63
N ALA A 341 -29.83 9.72 19.99
CA ALA A 341 -30.42 10.78 19.19
C ALA A 341 -29.55 12.06 18.96
N TYR A 342 -28.49 12.31 19.75
CA TYR A 342 -27.71 13.56 19.71
C TYR A 342 -26.23 13.38 19.33
N ASP A 343 -25.84 12.19 18.90
CA ASP A 343 -24.46 11.77 18.62
C ASP A 343 -23.86 12.28 17.30
N GLU A 344 -24.66 12.88 16.42
CA GLU A 344 -24.24 13.32 15.07
C GLU A 344 -22.99 14.22 15.06
N PRO A 345 -22.79 15.17 16.01
CA PRO A 345 -21.57 15.96 16.08
C PRO A 345 -20.30 15.15 16.35
N TYR A 346 -20.41 13.90 16.81
CA TYR A 346 -19.30 13.02 17.16
C TYR A 346 -18.89 12.05 16.05
N LEU A 347 -19.65 12.00 14.96
CA LEU A 347 -19.30 11.17 13.80
C LEU A 347 -17.96 11.63 13.18
N ASN A 348 -17.20 10.65 12.68
CA ASN A 348 -15.86 10.78 12.10
C ASN A 348 -14.76 11.20 13.10
N LYS A 349 -15.02 11.14 14.41
CA LYS A 349 -13.99 11.42 15.43
C LYS A 349 -13.25 10.16 15.87
N ILE A 350 -11.99 10.35 16.22
CA ILE A 350 -11.12 9.30 16.75
C ILE A 350 -11.34 9.16 18.25
N VAL A 351 -11.67 7.94 18.68
CA VAL A 351 -11.90 7.59 20.06
C VAL A 351 -10.57 7.58 20.83
N ARG A 352 -10.55 8.30 21.95
CA ARG A 352 -9.42 8.34 22.87
C ARG A 352 -9.57 7.33 24.00
N GLU A 353 -10.72 7.35 24.65
CA GLU A 353 -11.03 6.52 25.82
C GLU A 353 -12.53 6.24 25.87
N ILE A 354 -12.89 5.14 26.51
CA ILE A 354 -14.27 4.78 26.83
C ILE A 354 -14.29 4.34 28.29
N ASN A 355 -15.18 4.92 29.10
CA ASN A 355 -15.29 4.64 30.53
C ASN A 355 -13.96 4.69 31.29
N SER A 356 -13.16 5.73 31.01
CA SER A 356 -11.81 5.92 31.56
C SER A 356 -10.76 4.88 31.15
N LEU A 357 -11.08 3.95 30.24
CA LEU A 357 -10.12 3.02 29.67
C LEU A 357 -9.62 3.55 28.31
N PRO A 358 -8.29 3.67 28.11
CA PRO A 358 -7.73 4.14 26.84
C PRO A 358 -8.00 3.13 25.73
N ILE A 359 -8.33 3.64 24.53
CA ILE A 359 -8.55 2.81 23.34
C ILE A 359 -7.32 2.89 22.44
N ARG A 360 -6.58 1.79 22.37
CA ARG A 360 -5.40 1.61 21.53
C ARG A 360 -5.74 1.00 20.17
N ASN A 361 -6.78 0.16 20.11
CA ASN A 361 -7.26 -0.51 18.90
C ASN A 361 -8.71 -1.02 19.05
N MET A 362 -9.25 -1.68 18.01
CA MET A 362 -10.64 -2.18 18.01
C MET A 362 -10.94 -3.19 19.14
N LYS A 363 -9.94 -3.97 19.60
CA LYS A 363 -10.11 -5.03 20.61
C LYS A 363 -10.36 -4.49 22.01
N ASP A 364 -10.01 -3.23 22.25
CA ASP A 364 -10.24 -2.60 23.55
C ASP A 364 -11.73 -2.26 23.75
N LEU A 365 -12.51 -2.13 22.67
CA LEU A 365 -13.90 -1.67 22.73
C LEU A 365 -14.80 -2.56 23.61
N PRO A 366 -14.85 -3.90 23.44
CA PRO A 366 -15.75 -4.73 24.25
C PRO A 366 -15.46 -4.64 25.74
N ALA A 367 -14.17 -4.65 26.13
CA ALA A 367 -13.74 -4.53 27.52
C ALA A 367 -13.97 -3.13 28.09
N ALA A 368 -13.81 -2.09 27.27
CA ALA A 368 -14.07 -0.72 27.71
C ALA A 368 -15.56 -0.48 27.96
N PHE A 369 -16.44 -1.04 27.13
CA PHE A 369 -17.89 -0.91 27.31
C PHE A 369 -18.47 -1.78 28.43
N SER A 370 -17.80 -2.85 28.86
CA SER A 370 -18.28 -3.68 29.98
C SER A 370 -18.17 -3.01 31.37
N HIS A 371 -17.53 -1.84 31.46
CA HIS A 371 -17.29 -1.13 32.72
C HIS A 371 -17.88 0.29 32.71
N PRO A 372 -19.22 0.47 32.66
CA PRO A 372 -19.84 1.80 32.61
C PRO A 372 -19.49 2.66 33.84
N THR A 373 -19.34 3.97 33.63
CA THR A 373 -19.08 4.94 34.71
C THR A 373 -20.40 5.56 35.16
N ASN A 374 -20.77 5.38 36.43
CA ASN A 374 -22.01 5.93 37.01
C ASN A 374 -23.29 5.57 36.22
N SER A 375 -23.38 4.34 35.70
CA SER A 375 -24.47 3.84 34.82
C SER A 375 -24.47 4.37 33.38
N PHE A 376 -23.43 5.12 32.98
CA PHE A 376 -23.30 5.65 31.63
C PHE A 376 -22.09 5.06 30.90
N HIS A 377 -22.22 4.92 29.59
CA HIS A 377 -21.06 4.85 28.71
C HIS A 377 -20.58 6.26 28.41
N VAL A 378 -19.31 6.55 28.72
CA VAL A 378 -18.67 7.85 28.50
C VAL A 378 -17.56 7.67 27.47
N ILE A 379 -17.76 8.18 26.26
CA ILE A 379 -16.82 8.07 25.14
C ILE A 379 -16.17 9.44 24.94
N ARG A 380 -14.83 9.50 25.00
CA ARG A 380 -14.09 10.73 24.69
C ARG A 380 -13.26 10.57 23.43
N PHE A 381 -13.01 11.70 22.79
CA PHE A 381 -12.33 11.78 21.50
C PHE A 381 -11.02 12.57 21.63
N LEU A 382 -10.12 12.43 20.64
CA LEU A 382 -8.83 13.12 20.66
C LEU A 382 -8.97 14.64 20.58
N ASP A 383 -9.81 15.13 19.67
CA ASP A 383 -9.94 16.56 19.36
C ASP A 383 -11.27 17.17 19.84
N ASP A 384 -11.96 16.53 20.79
CA ASP A 384 -13.19 17.08 21.38
C ASP A 384 -13.12 17.10 22.91
N PRO A 385 -13.29 18.26 23.56
CA PRO A 385 -13.32 18.34 25.02
C PRO A 385 -14.56 17.68 25.64
N ASN A 386 -15.66 17.54 24.89
CA ASN A 386 -16.93 17.02 25.39
C ASN A 386 -17.05 15.51 25.11
N PRO A 387 -17.48 14.71 26.10
CA PRO A 387 -17.77 13.30 25.89
C PRO A 387 -19.12 13.09 25.20
N LEU A 388 -19.24 12.02 24.42
CA LEU A 388 -20.52 11.39 24.10
C LEU A 388 -20.94 10.50 25.27
N ILE A 389 -22.20 10.62 25.69
CA ILE A 389 -22.73 9.91 26.87
C ILE A 389 -23.93 9.09 26.42
N LEU A 390 -24.02 7.83 26.86
CA LEU A 390 -25.19 6.98 26.66
C LEU A 390 -25.56 6.31 27.98
N ASP A 391 -26.84 6.13 28.26
CA ASP A 391 -27.26 5.26 29.36
C ASP A 391 -26.91 3.81 29.02
N ALA A 392 -26.16 3.13 29.88
CA ALA A 392 -25.62 1.80 29.58
C ALA A 392 -26.71 0.72 29.53
N ALA A 393 -27.74 0.83 30.39
CA ALA A 393 -28.83 -0.13 30.45
C ALA A 393 -29.83 0.06 29.30
N GLU A 394 -30.11 1.30 28.89
CA GLU A 394 -30.89 1.59 27.69
C GLU A 394 -30.16 1.15 26.42
N THR A 395 -28.85 1.37 26.36
CA THR A 395 -27.99 0.93 25.25
C THR A 395 -28.07 -0.58 25.07
N THR A 396 -27.86 -1.34 26.14
CA THR A 396 -27.94 -2.81 26.13
C THR A 396 -29.32 -3.31 25.69
N ARG A 397 -30.40 -2.64 26.11
CA ARG A 397 -31.77 -2.99 25.69
C ARG A 397 -32.06 -2.64 24.23
N ALA A 398 -31.42 -1.61 23.71
CA ALA A 398 -31.61 -1.15 22.34
C ALA A 398 -30.93 -2.06 21.30
N ASP A 399 -29.80 -2.68 21.63
CA ASP A 399 -28.98 -3.43 20.68
C ASP A 399 -29.76 -4.51 19.89
N PRO A 400 -30.56 -5.41 20.51
CA PRO A 400 -31.33 -6.40 19.76
C PRO A 400 -32.41 -5.77 18.86
N VAL A 401 -32.93 -4.61 19.24
CA VAL A 401 -33.93 -3.87 18.44
C VAL A 401 -33.26 -3.24 17.22
N ILE A 402 -32.10 -2.61 17.41
CA ILE A 402 -31.29 -2.01 16.35
C ILE A 402 -30.84 -3.10 15.38
N GLN A 403 -30.27 -4.20 15.90
CA GLN A 403 -29.78 -5.32 15.08
C GLN A 403 -30.87 -5.86 14.14
N ARG A 404 -32.09 -6.10 14.67
CA ARG A 404 -33.23 -6.55 13.86
C ARG A 404 -33.71 -5.47 12.87
N ARG A 405 -33.82 -4.21 13.30
CA ARG A 405 -34.30 -3.12 12.45
C ARG A 405 -33.42 -2.89 11.22
N TYR A 406 -32.10 -3.03 11.40
CA TYR A 406 -31.10 -2.76 10.37
C TYR A 406 -30.56 -4.02 9.69
N ASN A 407 -31.14 -5.20 9.97
CA ASN A 407 -30.72 -6.50 9.40
C ASN A 407 -29.22 -6.78 9.56
N ILE A 408 -28.68 -6.53 10.73
CA ILE A 408 -27.25 -6.76 11.00
C ILE A 408 -27.07 -8.18 11.53
N PRO A 409 -26.33 -9.05 10.82
CA PRO A 409 -26.14 -10.44 11.26
C PRO A 409 -25.35 -10.53 12.57
N GLU A 410 -24.31 -9.70 12.72
CA GLU A 410 -23.40 -9.70 13.88
C GLU A 410 -23.05 -8.26 14.27
N ILE A 411 -23.04 -7.96 15.56
CA ILE A 411 -22.73 -6.60 16.07
C ILE A 411 -21.23 -6.29 16.10
N SER A 412 -20.37 -7.29 15.89
CA SER A 412 -18.92 -7.11 15.90
C SER A 412 -18.23 -8.06 14.95
N HIS A 413 -17.21 -7.55 14.27
CA HIS A 413 -16.21 -8.32 13.56
C HIS A 413 -14.85 -7.70 13.88
N ILE A 414 -14.09 -8.32 14.78
CA ILE A 414 -12.78 -7.85 15.25
C ILE A 414 -11.81 -9.02 15.12
N TYR A 415 -10.66 -8.81 14.48
CA TYR A 415 -9.66 -9.87 14.35
C TYR A 415 -9.03 -10.16 15.72
N PRO A 416 -8.59 -11.40 16.01
CA PRO A 416 -7.76 -11.68 17.17
C PRO A 416 -6.41 -10.93 17.11
N ALA A 417 -5.65 -10.91 18.21
CA ALA A 417 -4.27 -10.40 18.17
C ALA A 417 -3.51 -11.15 17.08
N GLU A 418 -3.06 -10.42 16.04
CA GLU A 418 -2.10 -10.98 15.12
C GLU A 418 -0.86 -11.31 15.93
N VAL A 419 -0.41 -12.57 15.86
CA VAL A 419 0.96 -12.89 16.19
C VAL A 419 1.76 -12.13 15.16
N ARG A 420 2.31 -10.98 15.54
CA ARG A 420 3.30 -10.24 14.74
C ARG A 420 4.41 -11.26 14.47
N LYS A 421 4.41 -11.87 13.30
CA LYS A 421 5.52 -12.70 12.83
C LYS A 421 6.63 -11.77 12.38
#